data_AF-A0A9X8QW71-F1
#
_entry.id   AF-A0A9X8QW71-F1
#
_cell.length_a   1.000
_cell.length_b   1.000
_cell.length_c   1.000
_cell.angle_alpha   90.00
_cell.angle_beta   90.00
_cell.angle_gamma   90.00
#
_symmetry.space_group_name_H-M   'P 1'
#
loop_
_entity.id
_entity.type
_entity.pdbx_description
1 polymer ?
#
loop_
_entity_poly.entity_id
_entity_poly.type
_entity_poly.pdbx_seq_one_letter_code
_entity_poly.pdbx_strand_id
1 'polypeptide(L)'
;MATRCGPLTWDSPPPEAEVRWVYQPVEVQYPDGAWELGRISAWWTDGAGDQWCLLRTVAGGSRPQWLRYDPESVRLLPTEGI
;
A
#
# COMPACT_ATOMS: atom_id res chain seq x y z
N MET A 1 17.78 20.61 -11.02
CA MET A 1 17.31 19.45 -11.82
C MET A 1 18.16 18.25 -11.43
N ALA A 2 17.65 17.40 -10.56
CA ALA A 2 18.34 16.16 -10.18
C ALA A 2 17.35 15.01 -10.39
N THR A 3 17.51 14.35 -11.53
CA THR A 3 16.87 13.07 -11.85
C THR A 3 17.43 12.03 -10.89
N ARG A 4 16.60 11.52 -9.98
CA ARG A 4 16.86 10.26 -9.28
C ARG A 4 15.64 9.36 -9.41
N CYS A 5 15.47 8.83 -10.62
CA CYS A 5 14.78 7.56 -10.82
C CYS A 5 15.73 6.46 -10.32
N GLY A 6 15.53 6.01 -9.09
CA GLY A 6 16.18 4.84 -8.49
C GLY A 6 15.15 4.15 -7.58
N PRO A 7 15.23 2.83 -7.39
CA PRO A 7 14.23 2.09 -6.62
C PRO A 7 14.16 2.66 -5.21
N LEU A 8 13.01 3.24 -4.84
CA LEU A 8 12.83 3.88 -3.54
C LEU A 8 12.88 2.81 -2.46
N THR A 9 14.04 2.70 -1.81
CA THR A 9 14.19 2.03 -0.52
C THR A 9 13.58 2.91 0.58
N TRP A 10 13.11 2.27 1.65
CA TRP A 10 12.39 2.79 2.83
C TRP A 10 12.96 4.04 3.56
N ASP A 11 14.07 4.63 3.11
CA ASP A 11 14.82 5.71 3.79
C ASP A 11 14.12 7.09 3.82
N SER A 12 12.91 7.22 3.28
CA SER A 12 12.14 8.47 3.34
C SER A 12 10.65 8.15 3.52
N PRO A 13 10.19 7.93 4.77
CA PRO A 13 8.78 7.75 5.05
C PRO A 13 8.00 9.02 4.65
N PRO A 14 6.73 8.88 4.22
CA PRO A 14 5.94 10.02 3.79
C PRO A 14 5.80 11.06 4.91
N PRO A 15 5.79 12.37 4.58
CA PRO A 15 5.43 13.40 5.55
C PRO A 15 4.04 13.12 6.11
N GLU A 16 3.88 13.09 7.44
CA GLU A 16 2.62 12.70 8.08
C GLU A 16 1.40 13.53 7.61
N ALA A 17 1.63 14.80 7.24
CA ALA A 17 0.59 15.70 6.74
C ALA A 17 0.05 15.32 5.34
N GLU A 18 0.83 14.57 4.55
CA GLU A 18 0.44 14.09 3.21
C GLU A 18 -0.20 12.69 3.25
N VAL A 19 -0.18 12.04 4.41
CA VAL A 19 -0.72 10.70 4.60
C VAL A 19 -2.22 10.78 4.85
N ARG A 20 -3.00 10.12 3.99
CA ARG A 20 -4.43 9.93 4.18
C ARG A 20 -4.71 8.61 4.90
N TRP A 21 -4.98 8.69 6.20
CA TRP A 21 -5.36 7.53 7.02
C TRP A 21 -6.73 6.98 6.63
N VAL A 22 -6.83 5.66 6.53
CA VAL A 22 -8.06 4.95 6.14
C VAL A 22 -8.17 3.61 6.88
N TYR A 23 -9.35 3.01 6.81
CA TYR A 23 -9.54 1.60 7.11
C TYR A 23 -10.15 0.94 5.87
N GLN A 24 -9.31 0.31 5.05
CA GLN A 24 -9.73 -0.29 3.79
C GLN A 24 -9.35 -1.77 3.76
N PRO A 25 -10.32 -2.71 3.87
CA PRO A 25 -10.06 -4.13 3.70
C PRO A 25 -9.65 -4.42 2.25
N VAL A 26 -8.74 -5.38 2.07
CA VAL A 26 -8.22 -5.75 0.74
C VAL A 26 -7.98 -7.26 0.63
N GLU A 27 -7.98 -7.75 -0.61
CA GLU A 27 -7.35 -9.01 -0.98
C GLU A 27 -6.02 -8.72 -1.68
N VAL A 28 -4.98 -9.47 -1.35
CA VAL A 28 -3.63 -9.33 -1.89
C VAL A 28 -3.26 -10.62 -2.59
N GLN A 29 -2.87 -10.54 -3.85
CA GLN A 29 -2.34 -11.66 -4.60
C GLN A 29 -0.83 -11.70 -4.47
N TYR A 30 -0.30 -12.86 -4.09
CA TYR A 30 1.14 -13.11 -4.09
C TYR A 30 1.62 -13.64 -5.44
N PRO A 31 2.93 -13.55 -5.73
CA PRO A 31 3.51 -14.06 -6.98
C PRO A 31 3.29 -15.56 -7.21
N ASP A 32 3.04 -16.34 -6.16
CA ASP A 32 2.69 -17.76 -6.24
C ASP A 32 1.22 -18.02 -6.61
N GLY A 33 0.43 -16.95 -6.78
CA GLY A 33 -0.99 -16.99 -7.12
C GLY A 33 -1.91 -17.12 -5.91
N ALA A 34 -1.38 -17.23 -4.69
CA ALA A 34 -2.19 -17.26 -3.48
C ALA A 34 -2.84 -15.90 -3.20
N TRP A 35 -4.03 -15.93 -2.61
CA TRP A 35 -4.75 -14.75 -2.16
C TRP A 35 -4.76 -14.69 -0.63
N GLU A 36 -4.52 -13.50 -0.09
CA GLU A 36 -4.58 -13.25 1.35
C GLU A 36 -5.35 -11.98 1.68
N LEU A 37 -6.08 -12.02 2.79
CA LEU A 37 -6.75 -10.85 3.33
C LEU A 37 -5.75 -9.92 4.00
N GLY A 38 -5.96 -8.62 3.77
CA GLY A 38 -5.17 -7.57 4.37
C GLY A 38 -5.99 -6.32 4.64
N ARG A 39 -5.27 -5.28 5.06
CA ARG A 39 -5.80 -3.95 5.32
C ARG A 39 -4.84 -2.90 4.81
N ILE A 40 -5.35 -1.95 4.05
CA ILE A 40 -4.70 -0.67 3.84
C ILE A 40 -5.10 0.27 4.98
N SER A 41 -4.10 0.80 5.67
CA SER A 41 -4.28 1.69 6.82
C SER A 41 -4.08 3.15 6.45
N ALA A 42 -3.40 3.41 5.34
CA ALA A 42 -3.12 4.75 4.88
C ALA A 42 -2.77 4.75 3.39
N TRP A 43 -2.99 5.89 2.76
CA TRP A 43 -2.58 6.20 1.40
C TRP A 43 -1.61 7.37 1.41
N TRP A 44 -0.70 7.37 0.47
CA TRP A 44 0.18 8.50 0.18
C TRP A 44 0.40 8.58 -1.33
N THR A 45 0.56 9.80 -1.84
CA THR A 45 0.94 10.04 -3.22
C THR A 45 2.27 10.77 -3.19
N ASP A 46 3.29 10.19 -3.83
CA ASP A 46 4.61 10.80 -3.84
C ASP A 46 4.70 11.98 -4.82
N GLY A 47 5.86 12.64 -4.84
CA GLY A 47 6.10 13.78 -5.74
C GLY A 47 6.11 13.44 -7.23
N ALA A 48 6.16 12.15 -7.61
CA ALA A 48 6.02 11.68 -8.98
C ALA A 48 4.56 11.38 -9.36
N GLY A 49 3.63 11.41 -8.39
CA GLY A 49 2.23 11.05 -8.56
C GLY A 49 1.95 9.56 -8.39
N ASP A 50 2.95 8.76 -8.00
CA ASP A 50 2.73 7.34 -7.74
C ASP A 50 1.97 7.17 -6.42
N GLN A 51 0.99 6.27 -6.43
CA GLN A 51 0.17 5.98 -5.25
C GLN A 51 0.78 4.84 -4.44
N TRP A 52 0.93 5.08 -3.15
CA TRP A 52 1.46 4.16 -2.16
C TRP A 52 0.39 3.83 -1.12
N CYS A 53 0.40 2.60 -0.62
CA CYS A 53 -0.49 2.14 0.43
C CYS A 53 0.28 1.53 1.60
N LEU A 54 -0.15 1.83 2.82
CA LEU A 54 0.36 1.21 4.04
C LEU A 54 -0.41 -0.09 4.28
N LEU A 55 0.14 -1.19 3.76
CA LEU A 55 -0.47 -2.51 3.75
C LEU A 55 -0.06 -3.33 4.98
N ARG A 56 -1.00 -4.06 5.54
CA ARG A 56 -0.77 -5.13 6.52
C ARG A 56 -1.56 -6.36 6.12
N THR A 57 -0.90 -7.51 6.02
CA THR A 57 -1.52 -8.82 5.75
C THR A 57 -1.69 -9.62 7.05
N VAL A 58 -2.64 -10.57 7.09
CA VAL A 58 -3.07 -11.27 8.32
C VAL A 58 -2.18 -12.46 8.69
N ALA A 59 -1.84 -13.29 7.71
CA ALA A 59 -1.05 -14.52 7.86
C ALA A 59 0.44 -14.26 8.07
N GLY A 60 0.96 -13.11 7.61
CA GLY A 60 2.39 -12.82 7.68
C GLY A 60 2.90 -12.34 9.05
N GLY A 61 2.03 -11.91 9.98
CA GLY A 61 2.47 -11.21 11.21
C GLY A 61 3.28 -9.94 10.94
N SER A 62 3.39 -9.53 9.67
CA SER A 62 4.24 -8.47 9.19
C SER A 62 3.78 -7.13 9.75
N ARG A 63 4.75 -6.29 10.11
CA ARG A 63 4.47 -4.88 10.41
C ARG A 63 3.83 -4.23 9.18
N PRO A 64 3.02 -3.18 9.35
CA PRO A 64 2.54 -2.40 8.21
C PRO A 64 3.72 -1.91 7.37
N GLN A 65 3.64 -2.09 6.05
CA GLN A 65 4.67 -1.68 5.10
C GLN A 65 4.06 -0.78 4.02
N TRP A 66 4.79 0.27 3.67
CA TRP A 66 4.46 1.09 2.51
C TRP A 66 4.85 0.34 1.25
N LEU A 67 3.89 0.12 0.36
CA LEU A 67 4.08 -0.51 -0.93
C LEU A 67 3.44 0.34 -2.02
N ARG A 68 3.98 0.28 -3.23
CA ARG A 68 3.32 0.89 -4.39
C ARG A 68 1.99 0.17 -4.61
N TYR A 69 0.93 0.94 -4.77
CA TYR A 69 -0.38 0.37 -5.04
C TYR A 69 -0.45 -0.13 -6.49
N ASP A 70 -0.76 -1.41 -6.61
CA ASP A 70 -1.06 -2.06 -7.87
C ASP A 70 -2.47 -2.68 -7.77
N PRO A 71 -3.45 -2.20 -8.54
CA PRO A 71 -4.82 -2.73 -8.49
C PRO A 71 -4.95 -4.16 -9.04
N GLU A 72 -3.97 -4.67 -9.79
CA GLU A 72 -3.98 -6.07 -10.24
C GLU A 72 -3.64 -7.02 -9.09
N SER A 73 -2.66 -6.64 -8.27
CA SER A 73 -2.20 -7.42 -7.12
C SER A 73 -2.94 -7.11 -5.81
N VAL A 74 -3.57 -5.94 -5.68
CA VAL A 74 -4.26 -5.50 -4.45
C VAL A 74 -5.68 -5.04 -4.78
N ARG A 75 -6.67 -5.85 -4.40
CA ARG A 75 -8.09 -5.57 -4.64
C ARG A 75 -8.73 -4.96 -3.43
N LEU A 76 -9.38 -3.81 -3.62
CA LEU A 76 -10.16 -3.16 -2.56
C LEU A 76 -11.46 -3.93 -2.34
N LEU A 77 -11.69 -4.35 -1.09
CA LEU A 77 -12.96 -4.94 -0.70
C LEU A 77 -13.94 -3.85 -0.28
N PRO A 78 -15.24 -3.98 -0.57
CA PRO A 78 -16.23 -3.02 -0.12
C PRO A 78 -16.28 -2.95 1.42
N THR A 79 -16.30 -1.73 1.95
CA THR A 79 -16.35 -1.45 3.40
C THR A 79 -17.76 -1.26 3.92
N GLU A 80 -18.70 -0.92 3.04
CA GLU A 80 -20.13 -0.83 3.35
C GLU A 80 -20.84 -2.06 2.76
N GLY A 81 -21.62 -2.74 3.60
CA GLY A 81 -22.30 -3.98 3.25
C GLY A 81 -23.41 -3.78 2.22
N ILE A 82 -23.69 -4.84 1.47
CA ILE A 82 -24.86 -5.00 0.59
C ILE A 82 -26.16 -4.84 1.40
#